data_AF-A0A2V8QXJ0-F1
#
_entry.id   AF-A0A2V8QXJ0-F1
#
_cell.length_a   1.000
_cell.length_b   1.000
_cell.length_c   1.000
_cell.angle_alpha   90.00
_cell.angle_beta   90.00
_cell.angle_gamma   90.00
#
_symmetry.space_group_name_H-M   'P 1'
#
loop_
_entity.id
_entity.type
_entity.pdbx_description
1 polymer ?
#
loop_
_entity_poly.entity_id
_entity_poly.type
_entity_poly.pdbx_seq_one_letter_code
_entity_poly.pdbx_strand_id
1 'polypeptide(L)'
;MTGKVLIIDDEENIRRVSRMTLESAGYEVGEASDGRQGLEAFGDGAAWDAVLLDQRMPGMDGLETLRHIKERQPEARVIISTAYASIELAVDAMKLGATDFVRKPMTPEILRNAVAAALSKQPRVVASGMAPASRIFSAAPLIQTITMNGFMILESEDVPKAPDERRFTVKSPGGDEHEVMVRINEEAIGYVERMTRRRLPAESSFWTIQAQRTLNDYLWNEGRVPPTRRLTVKDVDRDELPVAARW
;
A
#
# COMPACT_ATOMS: atom_id res chain seq x y z
N MET A 1 8.32 1.41 27.53
CA MET A 1 6.89 1.74 27.65
C MET A 1 6.13 0.76 26.76
N THR A 2 5.16 0.06 27.31
CA THR A 2 4.27 -0.87 26.58
C THR A 2 3.15 -0.04 25.95
N GLY A 3 3.19 0.15 24.63
CA GLY A 3 2.13 0.89 23.91
C GLY A 3 0.95 -0.02 23.56
N LYS A 4 -0.23 0.56 23.33
CA LYS A 4 -1.43 -0.14 22.86
C LYS A 4 -1.68 0.16 21.39
N VAL A 5 -1.85 -0.89 20.60
CA VAL A 5 -2.10 -0.77 19.15
C VAL A 5 -3.41 -1.45 18.80
N LEU A 6 -4.29 -0.73 18.09
CA LEU A 6 -5.50 -1.31 17.51
C LEU A 6 -5.22 -1.70 16.06
N ILE A 7 -5.46 -2.97 15.71
CA ILE A 7 -5.39 -3.47 14.34
C ILE A 7 -6.80 -3.57 13.78
N ILE A 8 -7.05 -2.93 12.63
CA ILE A 8 -8.32 -2.97 11.91
C ILE A 8 -8.01 -3.43 10.49
N ASP A 9 -8.38 -4.67 10.15
CA ASP A 9 -8.07 -5.29 8.87
C ASP A 9 -9.08 -6.42 8.65
N ASP A 10 -9.60 -6.69 7.45
CA ASP A 10 -10.59 -7.74 7.21
C ASP A 10 -9.98 -9.13 7.00
N GLU A 11 -8.70 -9.21 6.68
CA GLU A 11 -7.97 -10.46 6.46
C GLU A 11 -7.48 -11.07 7.78
N GLU A 12 -8.11 -12.16 8.23
CA GLU A 12 -7.78 -12.83 9.50
C GLU A 12 -6.29 -13.22 9.62
N ASN A 13 -5.71 -13.72 8.54
CA ASN A 13 -4.30 -14.13 8.53
C ASN A 13 -3.36 -12.92 8.71
N ILE A 14 -3.68 -11.78 8.08
CA ILE A 14 -2.88 -10.54 8.21
C ILE A 14 -3.03 -9.96 9.61
N ARG A 15 -4.25 -9.90 10.16
CA ARG A 15 -4.50 -9.52 11.55
C ARG A 15 -3.66 -10.35 12.53
N ARG A 16 -3.74 -11.68 12.40
CA ARG A 16 -3.04 -12.63 13.27
C ARG A 16 -1.52 -12.44 13.24
N VAL A 17 -0.92 -12.34 12.05
CA VAL A 17 0.53 -12.14 11.90
C VAL A 17 0.96 -10.78 12.45
N SER A 18 0.18 -9.74 12.19
CA SER A 18 0.44 -8.39 12.67
C SER A 18 0.36 -8.32 14.20
N ARG A 19 -0.66 -8.94 14.81
CA ARG A 19 -0.79 -9.07 16.27
C ARG A 19 0.40 -9.79 16.87
N MET A 20 0.73 -10.99 16.39
CA MET A 20 1.86 -11.77 16.92
C MET A 20 3.18 -10.98 16.83
N THR A 21 3.38 -10.26 15.73
CA THR A 21 4.55 -9.39 15.54
C THR A 21 4.62 -8.29 16.59
N LEU A 22 3.52 -7.57 16.81
CA LEU A 22 3.50 -6.44 17.74
C LEU A 22 3.51 -6.88 19.22
N GLU A 23 2.82 -7.96 19.56
CA GLU A 23 2.90 -8.57 20.89
C GLU A 23 4.34 -9.03 21.21
N SER A 24 5.04 -9.63 20.24
CA SER A 24 6.45 -10.02 20.42
C SER A 24 7.39 -8.84 20.63
N ALA A 25 6.97 -7.63 20.22
CA ALA A 25 7.68 -6.37 20.45
C ALA A 25 7.27 -5.68 21.76
N GLY A 26 6.35 -6.27 22.54
CA GLY A 26 5.90 -5.75 23.83
C GLY A 26 4.73 -4.79 23.79
N TYR A 27 3.98 -4.74 22.67
CA TYR A 27 2.74 -3.97 22.58
C TYR A 27 1.53 -4.77 23.07
N GLU A 28 0.57 -4.10 23.70
CA GLU A 28 -0.78 -4.64 23.86
C GLU A 28 -1.55 -4.43 22.56
N VAL A 29 -2.27 -5.44 22.09
CA VAL A 29 -2.94 -5.39 20.77
C VAL A 29 -4.43 -5.63 20.90
N GLY A 30 -5.23 -4.73 20.33
CA GLY A 30 -6.64 -4.97 20.02
C GLY A 30 -6.81 -5.32 18.54
N GLU A 31 -7.86 -6.06 18.22
CA GLU A 31 -8.18 -6.46 16.84
C GLU A 31 -9.63 -6.13 16.50
N ALA A 32 -9.88 -5.73 15.25
CA ALA A 32 -11.20 -5.57 14.66
C ALA A 32 -11.17 -6.04 13.21
N SER A 33 -12.23 -6.71 12.75
CA SER A 33 -12.28 -7.31 11.42
C SER A 33 -12.87 -6.42 10.31
N ASP A 34 -13.32 -5.21 10.66
CA ASP A 34 -13.88 -4.26 9.71
C ASP A 34 -13.90 -2.85 10.31
N GLY A 35 -14.18 -1.84 9.48
CA GLY A 35 -14.21 -0.44 9.91
C GLY A 35 -15.24 -0.14 11.00
N ARG A 36 -16.39 -0.82 11.05
CA ARG A 36 -17.42 -0.58 12.08
C ARG A 36 -17.00 -1.12 13.43
N GLN A 37 -16.55 -2.37 13.48
CA GLN A 37 -15.96 -2.95 14.69
C GLN A 37 -14.72 -2.18 15.13
N GLY A 38 -13.92 -1.71 14.17
CA GLY A 38 -12.76 -0.87 14.42
C GLY A 38 -13.12 0.45 15.10
N LEU A 39 -14.17 1.13 14.63
CA LEU A 39 -14.67 2.35 15.27
C LEU A 39 -15.33 2.09 16.63
N GLU A 40 -15.99 0.95 16.82
CA GLU A 40 -16.54 0.56 18.12
C GLU A 40 -15.42 0.32 19.14
N ALA A 41 -14.40 -0.47 18.76
CA ALA A 41 -13.22 -0.74 19.57
C ALA A 41 -12.36 0.51 19.81
N PHE A 42 -12.32 1.42 18.84
CA PHE A 42 -11.60 2.69 18.97
C PHE A 42 -12.24 3.59 20.03
N GLY A 43 -13.58 3.58 20.14
CA GLY A 43 -14.32 4.45 21.06
C GLY A 43 -13.98 5.92 20.83
N ASP A 44 -13.52 6.59 21.89
CA ASP A 44 -13.03 7.98 21.87
C ASP A 44 -11.52 8.08 21.57
N GLY A 45 -10.81 6.96 21.41
CA GLY A 45 -9.39 6.92 21.03
C GLY A 45 -8.38 7.02 22.16
N ALA A 46 -8.79 7.36 23.38
CA ALA A 46 -7.90 7.58 24.53
C ALA A 46 -7.14 6.32 24.99
N ALA A 47 -7.62 5.13 24.66
CA ALA A 47 -7.01 3.86 25.05
C ALA A 47 -5.90 3.38 24.09
N TRP A 48 -5.78 3.99 22.91
CA TRP A 48 -4.92 3.49 21.83
C TRP A 48 -3.82 4.49 21.53
N ASP A 49 -2.57 4.02 21.55
CA ASP A 49 -1.41 4.85 21.21
C ASP A 49 -1.21 4.93 19.68
N ALA A 50 -1.60 3.88 18.97
CA ALA A 50 -1.61 3.83 17.51
C ALA A 50 -2.71 2.92 16.96
N VAL A 51 -3.10 3.15 15.71
CA VAL A 51 -4.00 2.31 14.93
C VAL A 51 -3.29 1.86 13.67
N LEU A 52 -3.25 0.55 13.41
CA LEU A 52 -2.89 -0.03 12.12
C LEU A 52 -4.19 -0.32 11.37
N LEU A 53 -4.43 0.38 10.26
CA LEU A 53 -5.70 0.36 9.56
C LEU A 53 -5.52 -0.11 8.12
N ASP A 54 -6.15 -1.21 7.75
CA ASP A 54 -6.22 -1.65 6.37
C ASP A 54 -6.99 -0.65 5.52
N GLN A 55 -6.48 -0.43 4.31
CA GLN A 55 -7.05 0.52 3.37
C GLN A 55 -8.34 -0.02 2.71
N ARG A 56 -8.46 -1.33 2.50
CA ARG A 56 -9.52 -1.95 1.69
C ARG A 56 -10.28 -3.02 2.46
N MET A 57 -11.25 -2.56 3.24
CA MET A 57 -12.19 -3.45 3.91
C MET A 57 -13.57 -3.41 3.23
N PRO A 58 -14.30 -4.54 3.19
CA PRO A 58 -15.70 -4.58 2.77
C PRO A 58 -16.60 -3.68 3.62
N GLY A 59 -17.58 -3.03 2.98
CA GLY A 59 -18.49 -2.12 3.67
C GLY A 59 -17.88 -0.74 3.84
N MET A 60 -17.34 -0.46 5.04
CA MET A 60 -16.67 0.82 5.34
C MET A 60 -15.18 0.68 5.03
N ASP A 61 -14.69 1.47 4.08
CA ASP A 61 -13.29 1.40 3.67
C ASP A 61 -12.34 2.09 4.66
N GLY A 62 -11.03 1.90 4.46
CA GLY A 62 -10.01 2.44 5.37
C GLY A 62 -9.93 3.98 5.36
N LEU A 63 -10.26 4.65 4.25
CA LEU A 63 -10.24 6.12 4.20
C LEU A 63 -11.46 6.71 4.93
N GLU A 64 -12.63 6.08 4.79
CA GLU A 64 -13.82 6.41 5.56
C GLU A 64 -13.61 6.16 7.05
N THR A 65 -13.02 5.02 7.41
CA THR A 65 -12.66 4.69 8.79
C THR A 65 -11.67 5.70 9.37
N LEU A 66 -10.62 6.07 8.61
CA LEU A 66 -9.64 7.10 9.00
C LEU A 66 -10.33 8.44 9.28
N ARG A 67 -11.25 8.86 8.42
CA ARG A 67 -11.99 10.12 8.59
C ARG A 67 -12.74 10.14 9.92
N HIS A 68 -13.46 9.08 10.24
CA HIS A 68 -14.20 8.96 11.51
C HIS A 68 -13.27 8.90 12.73
N ILE A 69 -12.15 8.19 12.64
CA ILE A 69 -11.13 8.18 13.71
C ILE A 69 -10.64 9.60 13.98
N LYS A 70 -10.35 10.36 12.92
CA LYS A 70 -9.82 11.73 13.01
C LYS A 70 -10.85 12.76 13.46
N GLU A 71 -12.13 12.56 13.13
CA GLU A 71 -13.24 13.35 13.67
C GLU A 71 -13.38 13.16 15.18
N ARG A 72 -13.18 11.94 15.68
CA ARG A 72 -13.26 11.63 17.13
C ARG A 72 -12.01 12.06 17.89
N GLN A 73 -10.84 11.78 17.34
CA GLN A 73 -9.55 12.13 17.94
C GLN A 73 -8.55 12.56 16.84
N PRO A 74 -8.43 13.88 16.56
CA PRO A 74 -7.55 14.41 15.52
C PRO A 74 -6.08 13.97 15.66
N GLU A 75 -5.60 13.86 16.90
CA GLU A 75 -4.24 13.48 17.26
C GLU A 75 -3.99 11.96 17.24
N ALA A 76 -5.00 11.15 16.93
CA ALA A 76 -4.85 9.70 16.84
C ALA A 76 -3.77 9.33 15.82
N ARG A 77 -2.83 8.45 16.19
CA ARG A 77 -1.78 8.00 15.28
C ARG A 77 -2.32 6.86 14.43
N VAL A 78 -2.49 7.09 13.14
CA VAL A 78 -3.05 6.08 12.23
C VAL A 78 -2.04 5.75 11.15
N ILE A 79 -1.66 4.48 11.07
CA ILE A 79 -0.78 3.91 10.05
C ILE A 79 -1.67 3.14 9.09
N ILE A 80 -1.69 3.54 7.81
CA ILE A 80 -2.48 2.85 6.80
C ILE A 80 -1.70 1.65 6.26
N SER A 81 -2.26 0.46 6.34
CA SER A 81 -1.76 -0.74 5.66
C SER A 81 -2.43 -0.87 4.30
N THR A 82 -1.66 -0.98 3.22
CA THR A 82 -2.23 -1.02 1.87
C THR A 82 -1.54 -2.01 0.96
N ALA A 83 -2.30 -2.79 0.19
CA ALA A 83 -1.79 -3.61 -0.92
C ALA A 83 -1.43 -2.76 -2.17
N TYR A 84 -1.82 -1.49 -2.21
CA TYR A 84 -1.70 -0.60 -3.35
C TYR A 84 -0.72 0.54 -3.06
N ALA A 85 0.33 0.64 -3.88
CA ALA A 85 1.31 1.73 -3.78
C ALA A 85 0.95 2.94 -4.66
N SER A 86 -0.34 3.26 -4.82
CA SER A 86 -0.67 4.45 -5.58
C SER A 86 -0.35 5.69 -4.76
N ILE A 87 0.51 6.54 -5.32
CA ILE A 87 0.93 7.81 -4.74
C ILE A 87 -0.30 8.66 -4.37
N GLU A 88 -1.36 8.62 -5.18
CA GLU A 88 -2.60 9.37 -4.94
C GLU A 88 -3.36 8.92 -3.69
N LEU A 89 -3.50 7.61 -3.45
CA LEU A 89 -4.15 7.11 -2.25
C LEU A 89 -3.32 7.41 -1.00
N ALA A 90 -1.99 7.32 -1.09
CA ALA A 90 -1.11 7.74 -0.02
C ALA A 90 -1.27 9.25 0.25
N VAL A 91 -1.32 10.08 -0.79
CA VAL A 91 -1.55 11.52 -0.68
C VAL A 91 -2.89 11.83 -0.01
N ASP A 92 -3.97 11.15 -0.40
CA ASP A 92 -5.29 11.39 0.19
C ASP A 92 -5.39 10.92 1.65
N ALA A 93 -4.77 9.78 1.99
CA ALA A 93 -4.65 9.34 3.38
C ALA A 93 -3.87 10.37 4.23
N MET A 94 -2.77 10.91 3.69
CA MET A 94 -1.98 11.94 4.38
C MET A 94 -2.76 13.25 4.53
N LYS A 95 -3.54 13.68 3.52
CA LYS A 95 -4.43 14.84 3.62
C LYS A 95 -5.51 14.67 4.69
N LEU A 96 -6.00 13.44 4.88
CA LEU A 96 -6.95 13.08 5.93
C LEU A 96 -6.28 12.95 7.32
N GLY A 97 -4.97 13.13 7.41
CA GLY A 97 -4.22 13.16 8.67
C GLY A 97 -3.63 11.82 9.10
N ALA A 98 -3.51 10.84 8.20
CA ALA A 98 -2.72 9.64 8.48
C ALA A 98 -1.30 10.01 8.95
N THR A 99 -0.78 9.25 9.91
CA THR A 99 0.56 9.47 10.47
C THR A 99 1.64 8.90 9.57
N ASP A 100 1.35 7.75 8.96
CA ASP A 100 2.22 7.05 8.05
C ASP A 100 1.44 6.01 7.24
N PHE A 101 2.11 5.34 6.32
CA PHE A 101 1.57 4.17 5.64
C PHE A 101 2.61 3.05 5.52
N VAL A 102 2.14 1.82 5.42
CA VAL A 102 2.94 0.62 5.22
C VAL A 102 2.33 -0.21 4.10
N ARG A 103 3.17 -0.72 3.20
CA ARG A 103 2.74 -1.53 2.07
C ARG A 103 2.64 -3.01 2.47
N LYS A 104 1.55 -3.67 2.10
CA LYS A 104 1.39 -5.13 2.13
C LYS A 104 1.99 -5.76 0.86
N PRO A 105 2.64 -6.93 0.95
CA PRO A 105 3.01 -7.62 2.19
C PRO A 105 4.15 -6.89 2.92
N MET A 106 4.08 -6.86 4.26
CA MET A 106 5.08 -6.22 5.13
C MET A 106 5.80 -7.26 5.97
N THR A 107 7.12 -7.09 6.14
CA THR A 107 7.88 -7.94 7.06
C THR A 107 7.59 -7.56 8.51
N PRO A 108 7.80 -8.48 9.48
CA PRO A 108 7.66 -8.14 10.90
C PRO A 108 8.53 -6.96 11.36
N GLU A 109 9.69 -6.78 10.74
CA GLU A 109 10.57 -5.65 11.02
C GLU A 109 10.00 -4.32 10.52
N ILE A 110 9.48 -4.28 9.29
CA ILE A 110 8.84 -3.07 8.74
C ILE A 110 7.66 -2.66 9.63
N LEU A 111 6.81 -3.61 10.03
CA LEU A 111 5.66 -3.33 10.89
C LEU A 111 6.08 -2.75 12.25
N ARG A 112 7.06 -3.37 12.93
CA ARG A 112 7.58 -2.88 14.22
C ARG A 112 8.15 -1.47 14.11
N ASN A 113 8.93 -1.22 13.06
CA ASN A 113 9.54 0.09 12.83
C ASN A 113 8.49 1.16 12.53
N ALA A 114 7.45 0.85 11.74
CA ALA A 114 6.36 1.77 11.45
C ALA A 114 5.61 2.18 12.72
N VAL A 115 5.25 1.21 13.58
CA VAL A 115 4.59 1.48 14.87
C VAL A 115 5.49 2.29 15.80
N ALA A 116 6.75 1.88 15.96
CA ALA A 116 7.71 2.61 16.80
C ALA A 116 7.91 4.06 16.31
N ALA A 117 8.01 4.27 15.00
CA ALA A 117 8.15 5.59 14.40
C ALA A 117 6.91 6.45 14.65
N ALA A 118 5.70 5.92 14.44
CA ALA A 118 4.46 6.64 14.72
C ALA A 118 4.39 7.11 16.18
N LEU A 119 4.73 6.22 17.12
CA LEU A 119 4.73 6.52 18.55
C LEU A 119 5.80 7.56 18.96
N SER A 120 6.94 7.58 18.28
CA SER A 120 8.02 8.55 18.52
C SER A 120 7.74 9.95 17.97
N LYS A 121 6.91 10.07 16.92
CA LYS A 121 6.49 11.36 16.36
C LYS A 121 5.56 12.05 17.37
N GLN A 122 5.94 13.25 17.84
CA GLN A 122 5.04 14.10 18.63
C GLN A 122 3.80 14.46 17.77
N PRO A 123 2.59 14.51 18.36
CA PRO A 123 1.38 14.88 17.62
C PRO A 123 1.55 16.30 17.08
N ARG A 124 1.57 16.44 15.75
CA ARG A 124 1.69 17.74 15.09
C ARG A 124 0.28 18.25 14.85
N VAL A 125 -0.21 19.07 15.79
CA VAL A 125 -1.41 19.89 15.60
C VAL A 125 -1.26 20.63 14.27
N VAL A 126 -2.15 20.35 13.32
CA VAL A 126 -2.19 21.01 12.02
C VAL A 126 -2.60 22.48 12.19
N ALA A 127 -1.64 23.35 12.44
CA ALA A 127 -1.81 24.78 12.20
C ALA A 127 -1.71 25.05 10.69
N SER A 128 -2.71 25.74 10.15
CA SER A 128 -2.80 26.12 8.74
C SER A 128 -1.51 26.78 8.26
N GLY A 129 -0.83 26.14 7.31
CA GLY A 129 0.41 26.67 6.75
C GLY A 129 1.00 25.70 5.75
N MET A 130 0.69 25.94 4.47
CA MET A 130 1.28 25.28 3.32
C MET A 130 2.82 25.35 3.40
N ALA A 131 3.49 24.20 3.33
CA ALA A 131 4.91 24.11 2.99
C ALA A 131 5.16 22.84 2.15
N PRO A 132 6.00 22.91 1.10
CA PRO A 132 6.00 21.95 0.01
C PRO A 132 6.65 20.62 0.41
N ALA A 133 6.14 19.54 -0.20
CA ALA A 133 6.60 18.17 -0.09
C ALA A 133 7.99 17.96 -0.74
N SER A 134 9.02 18.57 -0.15
CA SER A 134 10.41 18.31 -0.53
C SER A 134 11.25 18.20 0.72
N ARG A 135 11.98 17.08 0.84
CA ARG A 135 12.88 16.67 1.93
C ARG A 135 12.20 15.87 3.04
N ILE A 136 12.11 14.56 2.85
CA ILE A 136 12.90 13.51 3.55
C ILE A 136 12.51 12.18 2.88
N PHE A 137 13.29 11.75 1.87
CA PHE A 137 13.39 10.34 1.51
C PHE A 137 14.88 10.03 1.63
N SER A 138 15.26 9.47 2.78
CA SER A 138 16.61 8.95 3.00
C SER A 138 16.65 7.52 2.46
N ALA A 139 17.55 7.33 1.50
CA ALA A 139 17.77 6.13 0.70
C ALA A 139 17.88 4.81 1.51
N ALA A 140 16.89 3.94 1.31
CA ALA A 140 17.02 2.49 1.32
C ALA A 140 16.04 1.96 0.25
N PRO A 141 16.40 0.97 -0.57
CA PRO A 141 15.53 0.56 -1.67
C PRO A 141 14.25 -0.04 -1.08
N LEU A 142 13.11 0.58 -1.40
CA LEU A 142 11.80 0.14 -0.96
C LEU A 142 11.48 -1.17 -1.70
N ILE A 143 11.64 -2.31 -1.04
CA ILE A 143 11.20 -3.61 -1.60
C ILE A 143 9.69 -3.56 -1.74
N GLN A 144 9.19 -3.59 -2.99
CA GLN A 144 7.77 -3.43 -3.26
C GLN A 144 7.00 -4.75 -3.29
N THR A 145 7.66 -5.86 -3.58
CA THR A 145 7.07 -7.21 -3.54
C THR A 145 8.17 -8.26 -3.38
N ILE A 146 7.94 -9.25 -2.50
CA ILE A 146 8.73 -10.48 -2.42
C ILE A 146 7.82 -11.62 -2.88
N THR A 147 8.21 -12.30 -3.94
CA THR A 147 7.49 -13.49 -4.41
C THR A 147 7.86 -14.69 -3.54
N MET A 148 6.96 -15.68 -3.41
CA MET A 148 7.24 -16.88 -2.58
C MET A 148 8.40 -17.74 -3.12
N ASN A 149 8.77 -17.57 -4.39
CA ASN A 149 9.96 -18.18 -5.00
C ASN A 149 11.23 -17.30 -4.89
N GLY A 150 11.20 -16.24 -4.08
CA GLY A 150 12.38 -15.49 -3.65
C GLY A 150 12.81 -14.35 -4.57
N PHE A 151 12.02 -13.98 -5.59
CA PHE A 151 12.28 -12.78 -6.37
C PHE A 151 11.82 -11.54 -5.59
N MET A 152 12.57 -10.45 -5.69
CA MET A 152 12.17 -9.16 -5.18
C MET A 152 11.93 -8.19 -6.33
N ILE A 153 10.81 -7.49 -6.31
CA ILE A 153 10.49 -6.44 -7.27
C ILE A 153 10.63 -5.10 -6.55
N LEU A 154 11.44 -4.21 -7.11
CA LEU A 154 11.62 -2.82 -6.71
C LEU A 154 11.10 -1.95 -7.86
N GLU A 155 10.30 -0.93 -7.57
CA GLU A 155 9.98 0.07 -8.59
C GLU A 155 11.22 0.92 -8.84
N SER A 156 11.53 1.19 -10.11
CA SER A 156 12.61 2.11 -10.43
C SER A 156 12.16 3.54 -10.09
N GLU A 157 13.02 4.31 -9.42
CA GLU A 157 12.79 5.75 -9.16
C GLU A 157 12.78 6.59 -10.46
N ASP A 158 13.07 5.99 -11.62
CA ASP A 158 13.03 6.65 -12.91
C ASP A 158 11.60 7.01 -13.32
N VAL A 159 11.35 8.31 -13.52
CA VAL A 159 10.13 8.83 -14.15
C VAL A 159 9.93 8.16 -15.51
N PRO A 160 8.74 7.57 -15.80
CA PRO A 160 8.48 6.91 -17.09
C PRO A 160 8.83 7.82 -18.26
N LYS A 161 9.65 7.33 -19.19
CA LYS A 161 9.98 8.04 -20.44
C LYS A 161 8.80 8.04 -21.43
N ALA A 162 7.89 7.08 -21.29
CA ALA A 162 6.67 6.94 -22.07
C ALA A 162 5.49 6.64 -21.14
N PRO A 163 4.28 7.16 -21.43
CA PRO A 163 3.13 7.05 -20.56
C PRO A 163 2.61 5.62 -20.38
N ASP A 164 2.85 4.76 -21.36
CA ASP A 164 2.44 3.35 -21.41
C ASP A 164 3.55 2.37 -20.99
N GLU A 165 4.66 2.84 -20.44
CA GLU A 165 5.76 1.96 -19.98
C GLU A 165 5.99 2.08 -18.46
N ARG A 166 6.32 0.96 -17.82
CA ARG A 166 6.75 0.88 -16.42
C ARG A 166 8.04 0.10 -16.31
N ARG A 167 8.96 0.55 -15.44
CA ARG A 167 10.24 -0.11 -15.22
C ARG A 167 10.34 -0.60 -13.79
N PHE A 168 10.83 -1.82 -13.64
CA PHE A 168 11.02 -2.49 -12.36
C PHE A 168 12.44 -3.05 -12.29
N THR A 169 13.05 -2.97 -11.13
CA THR A 169 14.25 -3.73 -10.80
C THR A 169 13.82 -5.05 -10.16
N VAL A 170 14.19 -6.16 -10.77
CA VAL A 170 13.93 -7.51 -10.27
C VAL A 170 15.23 -8.08 -9.73
N LYS A 171 15.24 -8.44 -8.46
CA LYS A 171 16.33 -9.17 -7.83
C LYS A 171 15.98 -10.64 -7.74
N SER A 172 16.81 -11.47 -8.36
CA SER A 172 16.68 -12.94 -8.34
C SER A 172 17.02 -13.49 -6.95
N PRO A 173 16.58 -14.72 -6.59
CA PRO A 173 16.94 -15.37 -5.32
C PRO A 173 18.45 -15.50 -5.11
N GLY A 174 19.22 -15.64 -6.19
CA GLY A 174 20.69 -15.68 -6.17
C GLY A 174 21.36 -14.33 -5.94
N GLY A 175 20.59 -13.23 -5.87
CA GLY A 175 21.09 -11.88 -5.62
C GLY A 175 21.29 -11.01 -6.86
N ASP A 176 21.23 -11.58 -8.06
CA ASP A 176 21.38 -10.84 -9.33
C ASP A 176 20.22 -9.86 -9.55
N GLU A 177 20.54 -8.64 -9.98
CA GLU A 177 19.57 -7.59 -10.27
C GLU A 177 19.37 -7.40 -11.78
N HIS A 178 18.12 -7.17 -12.19
CA HIS A 178 17.72 -7.05 -13.58
C HIS A 178 16.67 -5.97 -13.76
N GLU A 179 16.88 -5.04 -14.70
CA GLU A 179 15.82 -4.13 -15.11
C GLU A 179 14.82 -4.89 -16.03
N VAL A 180 13.53 -4.75 -15.76
CA VAL A 180 12.44 -5.29 -16.57
C VAL A 180 11.46 -4.17 -16.90
N MET A 181 11.17 -4.01 -18.18
CA MET A 181 10.15 -3.08 -18.67
C MET A 181 8.84 -3.82 -18.91
N VAL A 182 7.73 -3.24 -18.45
CA VAL A 182 6.39 -3.73 -18.73
C VAL A 182 5.64 -2.65 -19.49
N ARG A 183 5.18 -2.97 -20.69
CA ARG A 183 4.37 -2.08 -21.53
C ARG A 183 2.88 -2.32 -21.31
N ILE A 184 2.08 -1.27 -21.32
CA ILE A 184 0.62 -1.34 -21.29
C ILE A 184 0.13 -1.35 -22.74
N ASN A 185 -0.57 -2.41 -23.14
CA ASN A 185 -1.12 -2.49 -24.50
C ASN A 185 -2.27 -1.49 -24.68
N GLU A 186 -2.30 -0.78 -25.80
CA GLU A 186 -3.38 0.12 -26.19
C GLU A 186 -4.74 -0.60 -26.26
N GLU A 187 -4.77 -1.87 -26.67
CA GLU A 187 -5.99 -2.68 -26.65
C GLU A 187 -6.53 -2.91 -25.23
N ALA A 188 -5.65 -3.08 -24.25
CA ALA A 188 -6.03 -3.24 -22.85
C ALA A 188 -6.63 -1.92 -22.32
N ILE A 189 -6.03 -0.78 -22.69
CA ILE A 189 -6.55 0.55 -22.36
C ILE A 189 -7.95 0.72 -22.94
N GLY A 190 -8.10 0.52 -24.26
CA GLY A 190 -9.39 0.64 -24.94
C GLY A 190 -10.44 -0.34 -24.42
N TYR A 191 -10.04 -1.53 -23.96
CA TYR A 191 -10.94 -2.46 -23.28
C TYR A 191 -11.47 -1.87 -21.98
N VAL A 192 -10.59 -1.43 -21.07
CA VAL A 192 -11.00 -0.86 -19.78
C VAL A 192 -11.88 0.37 -19.99
N GLU A 193 -11.52 1.29 -20.87
CA GLU A 193 -12.29 2.51 -21.11
C GLU A 193 -13.70 2.22 -21.64
N ARG A 194 -13.82 1.24 -22.54
CA ARG A 194 -15.12 0.81 -23.07
C ARG A 194 -16.00 0.15 -22.01
N MET A 195 -15.40 -0.66 -21.14
CA MET A 195 -16.14 -1.38 -20.10
C MET A 195 -16.55 -0.47 -18.94
N THR A 196 -15.71 0.50 -18.57
CA THR A 196 -16.01 1.47 -17.49
C THR A 196 -16.76 2.71 -17.99
N ARG A 197 -16.83 2.91 -19.32
CA ARG A 197 -17.34 4.12 -19.99
C ARG A 197 -16.64 5.40 -19.52
N ARG A 198 -15.36 5.30 -19.18
CA ARG A 198 -14.51 6.39 -18.71
C ARG A 198 -13.17 6.35 -19.40
N ARG A 199 -12.58 7.52 -19.60
CA ARG A 199 -11.19 7.61 -20.06
C ARG A 199 -10.26 7.34 -18.88
N LEU A 200 -9.29 6.45 -19.06
CA LEU A 200 -8.32 6.11 -18.02
C LEU A 200 -6.91 6.32 -18.57
N PRO A 201 -6.23 7.43 -18.19
CA PRO A 201 -4.89 7.74 -18.69
C PRO A 201 -3.92 6.57 -18.45
N ALA A 202 -3.06 6.29 -19.44
CA ALA A 202 -2.07 5.20 -19.37
C ALA A 202 -1.07 5.41 -18.22
N GLU A 203 -0.88 6.66 -17.80
CA GLU A 203 -0.05 7.11 -16.70
C GLU A 203 -0.67 6.82 -15.33
N SER A 204 -1.97 6.50 -15.27
CA SER A 204 -2.66 6.28 -14.01
C SER A 204 -2.00 5.15 -13.20
N SER A 205 -2.05 5.30 -11.88
CA SER A 205 -1.48 4.31 -10.98
C SER A 205 -2.16 2.94 -11.10
N PHE A 206 -3.41 2.90 -11.58
CA PHE A 206 -4.08 1.66 -11.99
C PHE A 206 -3.21 0.82 -12.93
N TRP A 207 -2.66 1.43 -13.97
CA TRP A 207 -1.83 0.71 -14.94
C TRP A 207 -0.45 0.34 -14.39
N THR A 208 0.10 1.11 -13.45
CA THR A 208 1.30 0.70 -12.69
C THR A 208 1.04 -0.60 -11.93
N ILE A 209 -0.13 -0.72 -11.29
CA ILE A 209 -0.53 -1.92 -10.57
C ILE A 209 -0.68 -3.12 -11.52
N GLN A 210 -1.35 -2.94 -12.66
CA GLN A 210 -1.50 -4.02 -13.65
C GLN A 210 -0.15 -4.47 -14.23
N ALA A 211 0.76 -3.54 -14.46
CA ALA A 211 2.12 -3.83 -14.91
C ALA A 211 2.91 -4.64 -13.87
N GLN A 212 2.83 -4.27 -12.59
CA GLN A 212 3.49 -5.00 -11.50
C GLN A 212 2.91 -6.40 -11.33
N ARG A 213 1.58 -6.57 -11.41
CA ARG A 213 0.93 -7.88 -11.34
C ARG A 213 1.37 -8.79 -12.49
N THR A 214 1.35 -8.27 -13.72
CA THR A 214 1.84 -9.01 -14.90
C THR A 214 3.27 -9.53 -14.70
N LEU A 215 4.15 -8.71 -14.13
CA LEU A 215 5.52 -9.10 -13.81
C LEU A 215 5.56 -10.16 -12.70
N ASN A 216 4.82 -9.95 -11.61
CA ASN A 216 4.74 -10.89 -10.50
C ASN A 216 4.27 -12.28 -10.95
N ASP A 217 3.20 -12.33 -11.75
CA ASP A 217 2.61 -13.58 -12.24
C ASP A 217 3.58 -14.32 -13.17
N TYR A 218 4.33 -13.60 -14.00
CA TYR A 218 5.39 -14.20 -14.81
C TYR A 218 6.49 -14.81 -13.92
N LEU A 219 7.02 -14.03 -12.97
CA LEU A 219 8.09 -14.51 -12.09
C LEU A 219 7.65 -15.72 -11.26
N TRP A 220 6.39 -15.73 -10.84
CA TRP A 220 5.78 -16.85 -10.13
C TRP A 220 5.69 -18.11 -10.99
N ASN A 221 5.08 -18.00 -12.17
CA ASN A 221 4.78 -19.14 -13.03
C ASN A 221 6.03 -19.71 -13.73
N GLU A 222 6.94 -18.84 -14.15
CA GLU A 222 8.11 -19.23 -14.93
C GLU A 222 9.36 -19.45 -14.06
N GLY A 223 9.36 -18.96 -12.82
CA GLY A 223 10.48 -19.12 -11.89
C GLY A 223 11.78 -18.45 -12.32
N ARG A 224 11.71 -17.49 -13.26
CA ARG A 224 12.86 -16.80 -13.85
C ARG A 224 12.48 -15.40 -14.29
N VAL A 225 13.47 -14.51 -14.43
CA VAL A 225 13.24 -13.19 -15.03
C VAL A 225 13.00 -13.33 -16.54
N PRO A 226 12.09 -12.53 -17.16
CA PRO A 226 11.84 -12.58 -18.59
C PRO A 226 13.13 -12.48 -19.42
N PRO A 227 13.42 -13.42 -20.34
CA PRO A 227 14.66 -13.41 -21.11
C PRO A 227 14.86 -12.12 -21.92
N THR A 228 13.77 -11.56 -22.43
CA THR A 228 13.74 -10.31 -23.21
C THR A 228 13.82 -9.05 -22.35
N ARG A 229 13.73 -9.19 -21.02
CA ARG A 229 13.56 -8.07 -20.07
C ARG A 229 12.35 -7.20 -20.36
N ARG A 230 11.37 -7.75 -21.08
CA ARG A 230 10.17 -7.04 -21.54
C ARG A 230 8.93 -7.90 -21.38
N LEU A 231 7.89 -7.32 -20.80
CA LEU A 231 6.54 -7.90 -20.73
C LEU A 231 5.50 -6.89 -21.24
N THR A 232 4.26 -7.35 -21.39
CA THR A 232 3.15 -6.50 -21.81
C THR A 232 1.89 -6.88 -21.05
N VAL A 233 1.21 -5.88 -20.49
CA VAL A 233 -0.17 -6.01 -19.99
C VAL A 233 -1.07 -6.14 -21.21
N LYS A 234 -1.58 -7.34 -21.47
CA LYS A 234 -2.42 -7.61 -22.65
C LYS A 234 -3.91 -7.45 -22.34
N ASP A 235 -4.27 -7.72 -21.10
CA ASP A 235 -5.64 -7.84 -20.63
C ASP A 235 -5.72 -7.43 -19.15
N VAL A 236 -6.94 -7.12 -18.73
CA VAL A 236 -7.28 -6.73 -17.36
C VAL A 236 -8.45 -7.59 -16.93
N ASP A 237 -8.31 -8.27 -15.79
CA ASP A 237 -9.36 -9.11 -15.23
C ASP A 237 -10.66 -8.34 -15.02
N ARG A 238 -11.79 -9.00 -15.27
CA ARG A 238 -13.12 -8.39 -15.13
C ARG A 238 -13.37 -7.86 -13.71
N ASP A 239 -12.82 -8.52 -12.71
CA ASP A 239 -12.99 -8.16 -11.30
C ASP A 239 -12.23 -6.87 -10.93
N GLU A 240 -11.30 -6.42 -11.78
CA GLU A 240 -10.59 -5.15 -11.62
C GLU A 240 -11.31 -3.98 -12.31
N LEU A 241 -12.33 -4.23 -13.13
CA LEU A 241 -13.09 -3.17 -13.80
C LEU A 241 -13.82 -2.22 -12.84
N PRO A 242 -14.42 -2.68 -11.72
CA PRO A 242 -14.98 -1.78 -10.71
C PRO A 242 -13.92 -0.91 -10.03
N VAL A 243 -12.69 -1.42 -9.87
CA VAL A 243 -11.56 -0.66 -9.34
C VAL A 243 -11.15 0.40 -10.36
N ALA A 244 -10.98 0.00 -11.63
CA ALA A 244 -10.66 0.90 -12.73
C ALA A 244 -11.68 2.05 -12.88
N ALA A 245 -12.98 1.77 -12.68
CA ALA A 245 -14.05 2.77 -12.78
C ALA A 245 -14.03 3.84 -11.68
N ARG A 246 -13.32 3.59 -10.56
CA ARG A 246 -13.15 4.55 -9.46
C ARG A 246 -12.01 5.55 -9.69
N TRP A 247 -11.16 5.29 -10.70
CA TRP A 247 -10.12 6.21 -11.16
C TRP A 247 -10.70 7.26 -12.13
#